data_AF-A0A0D7ETN0-F1
#
_entry.id   AF-A0A0D7ETN0-F1
#
_cell.length_a   1.000
_cell.length_b   1.000
_cell.length_c   1.000
_cell.angle_alpha   90.00
_cell.angle_beta   90.00
_cell.angle_gamma   90.00
#
_symmetry.space_group_name_H-M   'P 1'
#
loop_
_entity.id
_entity.type
_entity.pdbx_description
1 polymer ?
#
loop_
_entity_poly.entity_id
_entity_poly.type
_entity_poly.pdbx_seq_one_letter_code
_entity_poly.pdbx_strand_id
1 'polypeptide(L)'
;MWSDQRRRRERATARRLAGQFAMGAALGTVFAVLLLWRNGFGLSDMIAASVAPRTIQVLFVIGVAFHFALGAALTAFLMASSDD
;
A
#
# COMPACT_ATOMS: atom_id res chain seq x y z
N MET A 1 12.89 -9.85 32.52
CA MET A 1 12.51 -11.12 31.85
C MET A 1 11.17 -11.02 31.13
N TRP A 2 10.06 -10.64 31.80
CA TRP A 2 8.74 -10.49 31.15
C TRP A 2 8.65 -9.30 30.16
N SER A 3 9.31 -8.18 30.47
CA SER A 3 9.39 -6.99 29.61
C SER A 3 10.11 -7.23 28.29
N ASP A 4 11.15 -8.08 28.30
CA ASP A 4 11.94 -8.42 27.10
C ASP A 4 11.17 -9.32 26.14
N GLN A 5 10.36 -10.25 26.66
CA GLN A 5 9.48 -11.09 25.84
C GLN A 5 8.39 -10.25 25.16
N ARG A 6 7.78 -9.30 25.88
CA ARG A 6 6.78 -8.40 25.32
C ARG A 6 7.35 -7.53 24.19
N ARG A 7 8.52 -6.92 24.40
CA ARG A 7 9.21 -6.14 23.36
C ARG A 7 9.58 -6.98 22.13
N ARG A 8 9.95 -8.26 22.30
CA ARG A 8 10.25 -9.15 21.18
C ARG A 8 9.00 -9.48 20.36
N ARG A 9 7.86 -9.72 21.02
CA ARG A 9 6.56 -9.96 20.36
C ARG A 9 6.09 -8.71 19.60
N GLU A 10 6.10 -7.55 20.25
CA GLU A 10 5.74 -6.26 19.61
C GLU A 10 6.58 -5.98 18.35
N ARG A 11 7.90 -6.22 18.40
CA ARG A 11 8.78 -6.07 17.24
C ARG A 11 8.49 -7.08 16.13
N ALA A 12 8.15 -8.32 16.49
CA ALA A 12 7.80 -9.33 15.51
C ALA A 12 6.49 -8.98 14.78
N THR A 13 5.48 -8.51 15.52
CA THR A 13 4.21 -8.02 14.97
C THR A 13 4.42 -6.80 14.08
N ALA A 14 5.20 -5.81 14.54
CA ALA A 14 5.53 -4.63 13.74
C ALA A 14 6.23 -4.98 12.41
N ARG A 15 7.14 -5.95 12.43
CA ARG A 15 7.81 -6.44 11.20
C ARG A 15 6.84 -7.14 10.25
N ARG A 16 5.89 -7.93 10.77
CA ARG A 16 4.86 -8.59 9.95
C ARG A 16 3.94 -7.54 9.30
N LEU A 17 3.49 -6.54 10.05
CA LEU A 17 2.71 -5.43 9.52
C LEU A 17 3.48 -4.66 8.44
N ALA A 18 4.75 -4.34 8.70
CA ALA A 18 5.59 -3.64 7.72
C ALA A 18 5.77 -4.45 6.43
N GLY A 19 5.92 -5.78 6.53
CA GLY A 19 6.00 -6.67 5.37
C GLY A 19 4.71 -6.68 4.55
N GLN A 20 3.55 -6.76 5.20
CA GLN A 20 2.24 -6.73 4.52
C GLN A 20 1.94 -5.36 3.91
N PHE A 21 2.31 -4.28 4.59
CA PHE A 21 2.24 -2.92 4.04
C PHE A 21 3.09 -2.80 2.77
N ALA A 22 4.35 -3.25 2.82
CA ALA A 22 5.26 -3.19 1.67
C ALA A 22 4.75 -4.03 0.49
N MET A 23 4.20 -5.22 0.76
CA MET A 23 3.58 -6.07 -0.25
C MET A 23 2.36 -5.39 -0.88
N GLY A 24 1.46 -4.82 -0.05
CA GLY A 24 0.31 -4.05 -0.54
C GLY A 24 0.72 -2.85 -1.38
N ALA A 25 1.72 -2.08 -0.94
CA ALA A 25 2.27 -0.95 -1.69
C ALA A 25 2.82 -1.36 -3.06
N ALA A 26 3.57 -2.47 -3.12
CA ALA A 26 4.11 -3.01 -4.36
C ALA A 26 3.00 -3.41 -5.33
N LEU A 27 2.00 -4.17 -4.85
CA LEU A 27 0.85 -4.60 -5.66
C LEU A 27 0.03 -3.41 -6.17
N GLY A 28 -0.26 -2.43 -5.31
CA GLY A 28 -1.00 -1.23 -5.70
C GLY A 28 -0.22 -0.37 -6.71
N THR A 29 1.11 -0.29 -6.58
CA THR A 29 1.96 0.41 -7.57
C THR A 29 1.87 -0.28 -8.94
N VAL A 30 2.04 -1.61 -8.98
CA VAL A 30 1.93 -2.38 -10.23
C VAL A 30 0.55 -2.22 -10.85
N PHE A 31 -0.51 -2.29 -10.04
CA PHE A 31 -1.87 -2.10 -10.49
C PHE A 31 -2.10 -0.70 -11.08
N ALA A 32 -1.62 0.36 -10.42
CA ALA A 32 -1.73 1.72 -10.91
C ALA A 32 -1.00 1.92 -12.25
N VAL A 33 0.20 1.36 -12.40
CA VAL A 33 0.96 1.40 -13.65
C VAL A 33 0.22 0.68 -14.77
N LEU A 34 -0.37 -0.49 -14.49
CA LEU A 34 -1.17 -1.23 -15.47
C LEU A 34 -2.42 -0.46 -15.92
N LEU A 35 -3.10 0.25 -15.00
CA LEU A 35 -4.24 1.10 -15.33
C LEU A 35 -3.85 2.24 -16.28
N LEU A 36 -2.71 2.89 -16.02
CA LEU A 36 -2.20 3.95 -16.88
C LEU A 36 -1.76 3.41 -18.24
N TRP A 37 -1.01 2.31 -18.28
CA TRP A 37 -0.50 1.73 -19.52
C TRP A 37 -1.60 1.25 -20.46
N ARG A 38 -2.66 0.65 -19.90
CA ARG A 38 -3.82 0.20 -20.70
C ARG A 38 -4.78 1.33 -21.05
N ASN A 39 -4.51 2.56 -20.60
CA ASN A 39 -5.44 3.68 -20.64
C ASN A 39 -6.84 3.27 -20.12
N GLY A 40 -6.87 2.55 -19.01
CA GLY A 40 -8.12 2.08 -18.41
C GLY A 40 -9.03 3.27 -18.13
N PHE A 41 -10.28 3.21 -18.61
CA PHE A 41 -11.27 4.28 -18.44
C PHE A 41 -10.84 5.66 -18.98
N GLY A 42 -9.86 5.74 -19.89
CA GLY A 42 -9.33 7.02 -20.40
C GLY A 42 -8.48 7.78 -19.37
N LEU A 43 -8.02 7.13 -18.30
CA LEU A 43 -7.25 7.77 -17.22
C LEU A 43 -5.96 8.42 -17.72
N SER A 44 -5.24 7.76 -18.64
CA SER A 44 -3.97 8.31 -19.15
C SER A 44 -4.23 9.59 -19.96
N ASP A 45 -5.28 9.61 -20.77
CA ASP A 45 -5.65 10.78 -21.57
C ASP A 45 -6.15 11.92 -20.68
N MET A 46 -6.94 11.60 -19.65
CA MET A 46 -7.41 12.58 -18.67
C MET A 46 -6.24 13.22 -17.90
N ILE A 47 -5.25 12.41 -17.50
CA ILE A 47 -4.05 12.91 -16.83
C ILE A 47 -3.19 13.73 -17.79
N ALA A 48 -3.06 13.30 -19.05
CA ALA A 48 -2.32 14.03 -20.08
C ALA A 48 -2.92 15.42 -20.37
N ALA A 49 -4.24 15.57 -20.29
CA ALA A 49 -4.94 16.84 -20.48
C ALA A 49 -4.87 17.78 -19.26
N SER A 50 -4.33 17.33 -18.11
CA SER A 50 -4.25 18.14 -16.91
C SER A 50 -3.15 19.21 -16.97
N VAL A 51 -3.25 20.24 -16.11
CA VAL A 51 -2.27 21.34 -16.03
C VAL A 51 -0.86 20.86 -15.64
N ALA A 52 -0.76 19.75 -14.89
CA ALA A 52 0.51 19.18 -14.45
C ALA A 52 0.51 17.65 -14.57
N PRO A 53 0.59 17.09 -15.79
CA PRO A 53 0.38 15.65 -16.04
C PRO A 53 1.28 14.74 -15.22
N ARG A 54 2.59 15.04 -15.14
CA ARG A 54 3.54 14.22 -14.36
C ARG A 54 3.21 14.23 -12.87
N THR A 55 2.86 15.38 -12.31
CA THR A 55 2.52 15.50 -10.89
C THR A 55 1.27 14.69 -10.56
N ILE A 56 0.23 14.81 -11.38
CA ILE A 56 -1.01 14.06 -11.20
C ILE A 56 -0.77 12.55 -11.36
N GLN A 57 0.05 12.15 -12.32
CA GLN A 57 0.41 10.75 -12.53
C GLN A 57 1.10 10.15 -11.29
N VAL A 58 2.07 10.87 -10.71
CA VAL A 58 2.78 10.43 -9.50
C VAL A 58 1.82 10.35 -8.31
N LEU A 59 0.96 11.36 -8.11
CA LEU A 59 -0.03 11.36 -7.04
C LEU A 59 -1.03 10.22 -7.19
N PHE A 60 -1.46 9.91 -8.42
CA PHE A 60 -2.34 8.78 -8.69
C PHE A 60 -1.69 7.46 -8.29
N VAL A 61 -0.44 7.21 -8.73
CA VAL A 61 0.28 5.98 -8.40
C VAL A 61 0.50 5.86 -6.89
N ILE A 62 0.95 6.94 -6.22
CA ILE A 62 1.14 6.97 -4.77
C ILE A 62 -0.19 6.72 -4.05
N GLY A 63 -1.27 7.36 -4.48
CA GLY A 63 -2.59 7.21 -3.89
C GLY A 63 -3.08 5.77 -3.96
N VAL A 64 -3.03 5.14 -5.14
CA VAL A 64 -3.44 3.75 -5.33
C VAL A 64 -2.55 2.79 -4.53
N ALA A 65 -1.22 2.96 -4.58
CA ALA A 65 -0.29 2.15 -3.81
C ALA A 65 -0.56 2.23 -2.31
N PHE A 66 -0.82 3.43 -1.78
CA PHE A 66 -1.09 3.67 -0.38
C PHE A 66 -2.40 3.01 0.08
N HIS A 67 -3.46 3.02 -0.74
CA HIS A 67 -4.72 2.34 -0.41
C HIS A 67 -4.53 0.83 -0.27
N PHE A 68 -3.78 0.20 -1.19
CA PHE A 68 -3.47 -1.23 -1.09
C PHE A 68 -2.57 -1.54 0.10
N ALA A 69 -1.57 -0.69 0.36
CA ALA A 69 -0.67 -0.83 1.50
C ALA A 69 -1.41 -0.78 2.84
N LEU A 70 -2.31 0.20 3.00
CA LEU A 70 -3.16 0.33 4.18
C LEU A 70 -4.12 -0.86 4.32
N GLY A 71 -4.79 -1.28 3.23
CA GLY A 71 -5.68 -2.43 3.25
C GLY A 71 -4.95 -3.69 3.73
N ALA A 72 -3.80 -4.01 3.14
CA ALA A 72 -2.99 -5.15 3.53
C ALA A 72 -2.50 -5.07 4.98
N ALA A 73 -2.05 -3.89 5.42
CA ALA A 73 -1.59 -3.68 6.79
C ALA A 73 -2.73 -3.82 7.81
N LEU A 74 -3.92 -3.29 7.52
CA LEU A 74 -5.11 -3.42 8.36
C LEU A 74 -5.58 -4.88 8.43
N THR A 75 -5.60 -5.61 7.32
CA THR A 75 -5.93 -7.04 7.32
C THR A 75 -4.94 -7.83 8.17
N ALA A 76 -3.64 -7.56 8.03
CA ALA A 76 -2.61 -8.21 8.84
C ALA A 76 -2.74 -7.86 10.33
N PHE A 77 -3.09 -6.62 10.64
CA PHE A 77 -3.35 -6.17 12.01
C PHE A 77 -4.57 -6.87 12.61
N LEU A 78 -5.68 -6.94 11.88
CA LEU A 78 -6.90 -7.62 12.32
C LEU A 78 -6.64 -9.10 12.58
N MET A 79 -5.94 -9.79 11.68
CA MET A 79 -5.58 -11.20 11.86
C MET A 79 -4.66 -11.40 13.07
N ALA A 80 -3.69 -10.50 13.28
CA ALA A 80 -2.83 -10.56 14.44
C ALA A 80 -3.58 -10.32 15.76
N SER A 81 -4.66 -9.53 15.74
CA SER A 81 -5.49 -9.26 16.92
C SER A 81 -6.52 -10.35 17.21
N SER A 82 -6.89 -11.18 16.22
CA SER A 82 -7.83 -12.29 16.41
C SER A 82 -7.18 -13.58 16.91
N ASP A 83 -5.85 -13.68 16.78
CA ASP A 83 -5.06 -14.84 17.21
C ASP A 83 -4.57 -14.73 18.69
N ASP A 84 -4.87 -13.62 19.37
CA ASP A 84 -4.63 -13.36 20.81
C ASP A 84 -5.91 -13.56 21.64
#